data_AF-A0AAW9ECT0-F1
#
_entry.id   AF-A0AAW9ECT0-F1
#
_cell.length_a   1.000
_cell.length_b   1.000
_cell.length_c   1.000
_cell.angle_alpha   90.00
_cell.angle_beta   90.00
_cell.angle_gamma   90.00
#
_symmetry.space_group_name_H-M   'P 1'
#
loop_
_entity.id
_entity.type
_entity.pdbx_description
1 polymer ?
#
loop_
_entity_poly.entity_id
_entity_poly.type
_entity_poly.pdbx_seq_one_letter_code
_entity_poly.pdbx_strand_id
1 'polypeptide(L)'
;DCTFDINEGLRIARRLLLTINDSGLPTAGEFLDMITPQYVADLMSWGAIGARTTESQVHRELSSGLSCPVGFKNGTDGTIKVAIDAINAAGSPHCFLSVTKWGHSAIV
;
A
#
# COMPACT_ATOMS: atom_id res chain seq x y z
N ASP A 1 14.27 -19.54 -9.48
CA ASP A 1 13.85 -19.91 -10.85
C ASP A 1 13.45 -18.68 -11.68
N CYS A 2 13.17 -17.51 -11.09
CA CYS A 2 12.91 -16.24 -11.80
C CYS A 2 11.76 -16.35 -12.82
N THR A 3 10.72 -17.13 -12.47
CA THR A 3 9.55 -17.40 -13.30
C THR A 3 8.52 -16.27 -13.28
N PHE A 4 8.55 -15.41 -12.25
CA PHE A 4 7.63 -14.28 -12.07
C PHE A 4 6.15 -14.67 -12.13
N ASP A 5 5.78 -15.83 -11.57
CA ASP A 5 4.38 -16.28 -11.48
C ASP A 5 3.59 -15.44 -10.47
N ILE A 6 3.17 -14.24 -10.92
CA ILE A 6 2.49 -13.25 -10.09
C ILE A 6 1.10 -13.71 -9.65
N ASN A 7 0.43 -14.55 -10.44
CA ASN A 7 -0.89 -15.06 -10.08
C ASN A 7 -0.81 -15.99 -8.87
N GLU A 8 0.15 -16.92 -8.88
CA GLU A 8 0.38 -17.76 -7.72
C GLU A 8 0.94 -16.96 -6.54
N GLY A 9 1.83 -15.99 -6.80
CA GLY A 9 2.34 -15.07 -5.79
C GLY A 9 1.24 -14.32 -5.03
N LEU A 10 0.25 -13.76 -5.75
CA LEU A 10 -0.90 -13.07 -5.14
C LEU A 10 -1.78 -14.03 -4.31
N ARG A 11 -2.01 -15.26 -4.80
CA ARG A 11 -2.76 -16.28 -4.04
C ARG A 11 -2.04 -16.69 -2.76
N ILE A 12 -0.72 -16.86 -2.82
CA ILE A 12 0.11 -17.18 -1.64
C ILE A 12 0.07 -16.03 -0.64
N ALA A 13 0.31 -14.79 -1.09
CA ALA A 13 0.31 -13.61 -0.24
C ALA A 13 -1.01 -13.44 0.51
N ARG A 14 -2.14 -13.47 -0.20
CA ARG A 14 -3.46 -13.32 0.43
C ARG A 14 -3.76 -14.45 1.43
N ARG A 15 -3.44 -15.69 1.08
CA ARG A 15 -3.64 -16.85 1.97
C ARG A 15 -2.81 -16.74 3.24
N LEU A 16 -1.55 -16.32 3.12
CA LEU A 16 -0.67 -16.12 4.26
C LEU A 16 -1.23 -15.05 5.21
N LEU A 17 -1.60 -13.89 4.67
CA LEU A 17 -2.18 -12.81 5.47
C LEU A 17 -3.47 -13.25 6.17
N LEU A 18 -4.33 -13.99 5.47
CA LEU A 18 -5.55 -14.54 6.06
C LEU A 18 -5.23 -15.50 7.21
N THR A 19 -4.34 -16.46 7.02
CA THR A 19 -3.93 -17.42 8.06
C THR A 19 -3.38 -16.71 9.31
N ILE A 20 -2.58 -15.65 9.13
CA ILE A 20 -2.04 -14.88 10.26
C ILE A 20 -3.17 -14.15 11.00
N ASN A 21 -4.09 -13.49 10.28
CA ASN A 21 -5.23 -12.82 10.90
C ASN A 21 -6.17 -13.82 11.62
N ASP A 22 -6.41 -15.00 11.04
CA ASP A 22 -7.24 -16.06 11.65
C ASP A 22 -6.62 -16.59 12.95
N SER A 23 -5.29 -16.49 13.11
CA SER A 23 -4.60 -16.82 14.37
C SER A 23 -4.74 -15.74 15.47
N GLY A 24 -5.40 -14.62 15.15
CA GLY A 24 -5.58 -13.47 16.03
C GLY A 24 -4.44 -12.45 15.98
N LEU A 25 -3.50 -12.58 15.04
CA LEU A 25 -2.38 -11.65 14.86
C LEU A 25 -2.65 -10.68 13.69
N PRO A 26 -2.57 -9.35 13.90
CA PRO A 26 -2.72 -8.40 12.82
C PRO A 26 -1.51 -8.42 11.88
N THR A 27 -1.73 -8.15 10.60
CA THR A 27 -0.66 -8.04 9.60
C THR A 27 -0.41 -6.61 9.16
N ALA A 28 0.84 -6.35 8.77
CA ALA A 28 1.30 -5.07 8.28
C ALA A 28 2.27 -5.28 7.10
N GLY A 29 2.41 -4.28 6.23
CA GLY A 29 3.36 -4.35 5.12
C GLY A 29 3.50 -3.03 4.36
N GLU A 30 4.31 -3.04 3.31
CA GLU A 30 4.62 -1.86 2.50
C GLU A 30 3.85 -1.90 1.18
N PHE A 31 3.20 -0.79 0.81
CA PHE A 31 2.48 -0.66 -0.46
C PHE A 31 3.40 -0.03 -1.51
N LEU A 32 3.79 -0.84 -2.50
CA LEU A 32 4.79 -0.49 -3.52
C LEU A 32 4.19 0.01 -4.84
N ASP A 33 2.88 -0.21 -5.03
CA ASP A 33 2.15 0.15 -6.24
C ASP A 33 0.66 0.39 -5.93
N MET A 34 -0.07 0.86 -6.93
CA MET A 34 -1.47 1.31 -6.81
C MET A 34 -2.49 0.19 -7.09
N ILE A 35 -2.05 -1.03 -7.37
CA ILE A 35 -2.88 -2.17 -7.80
C ILE A 35 -2.91 -3.26 -6.73
N THR A 36 -1.77 -3.67 -6.18
CA THR A 36 -1.66 -4.72 -5.16
C THR A 36 -2.52 -4.48 -3.92
N PRO A 37 -2.77 -3.23 -3.43
CA PRO A 37 -3.73 -3.00 -2.35
C PRO A 37 -5.12 -3.57 -2.66
N GLN A 38 -5.56 -3.62 -3.92
CA GLN A 38 -6.87 -4.17 -4.28
C GLN A 38 -7.00 -5.67 -3.96
N TYR A 39 -5.89 -6.38 -3.80
CA TYR A 39 -5.85 -7.82 -3.54
C TYR A 39 -5.65 -8.19 -2.07
N VAL A 40 -5.08 -7.30 -1.26
CA VAL A 40 -4.63 -7.67 0.10
C VAL A 40 -4.94 -6.64 1.19
N ALA A 41 -5.31 -5.40 0.85
CA ALA A 41 -5.42 -4.32 1.84
C ALA A 41 -6.52 -4.56 2.89
N ASP A 42 -7.54 -5.35 2.58
CA ASP A 42 -8.58 -5.76 3.54
C ASP A 42 -8.06 -6.64 4.68
N LEU A 43 -6.85 -7.20 4.53
CA LEU A 43 -6.17 -7.99 5.55
C LEU A 43 -5.06 -7.20 6.27
N MET A 44 -4.84 -5.93 5.92
CA MET A 44 -3.74 -5.13 6.48
C MET A 44 -4.25 -4.21 7.59
N SER A 45 -3.71 -4.36 8.79
CA SER A 45 -4.03 -3.49 9.94
C SER A 45 -3.19 -2.21 9.96
N TRP A 46 -2.06 -2.18 9.24
CA TRP A 46 -1.19 -1.01 9.12
C TRP A 46 -0.36 -1.08 7.81
N GLY A 47 -0.13 0.08 7.19
CA GLY A 47 0.64 0.22 5.96
C GLY A 47 1.89 1.08 6.09
N ALA A 48 2.95 0.74 5.36
CA ALA A 48 4.12 1.60 5.15
C ALA A 48 4.14 2.16 3.72
N ILE A 49 4.63 3.40 3.60
CA ILE A 49 5.22 3.93 2.37
C ILE A 49 6.73 4.07 2.58
N GLY A 50 7.49 3.49 1.65
CA GLY A 50 8.93 3.38 1.72
C GLY A 50 9.65 4.73 1.55
N ALA A 51 10.90 4.79 2.02
CA ALA A 51 11.73 6.00 1.94
C ALA A 51 11.93 6.51 0.50
N ARG A 52 11.86 5.62 -0.49
CA ARG A 52 12.00 5.95 -1.93
C ARG A 52 10.68 6.37 -2.59
N THR A 53 9.55 6.16 -1.92
CA THR A 53 8.21 6.45 -2.44
C THR A 53 7.44 7.46 -1.59
N THR A 54 7.95 7.84 -0.41
CA THR A 54 7.36 8.90 0.44
C THR A 54 7.20 10.24 -0.29
N GLU A 55 8.13 10.58 -1.19
CA GLU A 55 8.04 11.81 -2.00
C GLU A 55 7.16 11.65 -3.25
N SER A 56 6.79 10.42 -3.60
CA SER A 56 5.96 10.13 -4.76
C SER A 56 4.53 10.60 -4.53
N GLN A 57 4.06 11.51 -5.37
CA GLN A 57 2.70 12.04 -5.28
C GLN A 57 1.65 10.94 -5.36
N VAL A 58 1.78 9.97 -6.28
CA VAL A 58 0.80 8.90 -6.43
C VAL A 58 0.75 7.94 -5.22
N HIS A 59 1.85 7.80 -4.47
CA HIS A 59 1.83 7.03 -3.22
C HIS A 59 1.16 7.80 -2.07
N ARG A 60 1.25 9.14 -2.06
CA ARG A 60 0.52 9.99 -1.11
C ARG A 60 -0.98 9.96 -1.40
N GLU A 61 -1.36 10.01 -2.67
CA GLU A 61 -2.75 9.86 -3.14
C GLU A 61 -3.30 8.49 -2.75
N LEU A 62 -2.58 7.40 -3.04
CA LEU A 62 -2.94 6.06 -2.58
C LEU A 62 -3.18 6.02 -1.07
N SER A 63 -2.28 6.61 -0.29
CA SER A 63 -2.35 6.62 1.17
C SER A 63 -3.57 7.37 1.71
N SER A 64 -4.09 8.36 0.99
CA SER A 64 -5.34 9.06 1.37
C SER A 64 -6.58 8.16 1.28
N GLY A 65 -6.51 7.08 0.50
CA GLY A 65 -7.62 6.14 0.27
C GLY A 65 -7.45 4.78 0.96
N LEU A 66 -6.33 4.53 1.67
CA LEU A 66 -6.12 3.26 2.38
C LEU A 66 -6.98 3.20 3.65
N SER A 67 -7.63 2.05 3.88
CA SER A 67 -8.51 1.85 5.03
C SER A 67 -7.78 1.62 6.36
N CYS A 68 -6.45 1.45 6.33
CA CYS A 68 -5.62 1.25 7.51
C CYS A 68 -4.75 2.49 7.77
N PRO A 69 -4.27 2.72 9.01
CA PRO A 69 -3.27 3.74 9.29
C PRO A 69 -1.99 3.52 8.45
N VAL A 70 -1.40 4.62 7.99
CA VAL A 70 -0.20 4.60 7.13
C VAL A 70 0.96 5.34 7.79
N GLY A 71 2.15 4.75 7.77
CA GLY A 71 3.40 5.41 8.12
C GLY A 71 4.25 5.74 6.90
N PHE A 72 4.72 6.98 6.83
CA PHE A 72 5.69 7.42 5.82
C PHE A 72 7.11 7.40 6.39
N LYS A 73 8.01 6.64 5.78
CA LYS A 73 9.44 6.66 6.16
C LYS A 73 10.07 8.00 5.72
N ASN A 74 11.07 8.50 6.45
CA ASN A 74 11.90 9.63 6.01
C ASN A 74 12.63 9.32 4.70
N GLY A 75 13.14 10.36 4.03
CA GLY A 75 13.92 10.22 2.80
C GLY A 75 15.17 9.36 3.00
N THR A 76 15.68 8.74 1.94
CA THR A 76 16.89 7.90 2.01
C THR A 76 18.14 8.67 2.44
N ASP A 77 18.11 10.00 2.32
CA ASP A 77 19.12 10.95 2.79
C ASP A 77 18.96 11.33 4.28
N GLY A 78 17.96 10.76 4.97
CA GLY A 78 17.64 11.04 6.37
C GLY A 78 16.67 12.20 6.59
N THR A 79 16.22 12.89 5.53
CA THR A 79 15.36 14.07 5.69
C THR A 79 13.94 13.69 6.11
N ILE A 80 13.47 14.28 7.22
CA ILE A 80 12.12 14.02 7.75
C ILE A 80 11.03 14.84 7.03
N LYS A 81 11.42 15.92 6.35
CA LYS A 81 10.49 16.85 5.70
C LYS A 81 9.58 16.16 4.71
N VAL A 82 10.10 15.24 3.90
CA VAL A 82 9.33 14.51 2.90
C VAL A 82 8.21 13.66 3.53
N ALA A 83 8.43 13.11 4.73
CA ALA A 83 7.42 12.34 5.45
C ALA A 83 6.34 13.25 6.06
N ILE A 84 6.72 14.41 6.59
CA ILE A 84 5.77 15.41 7.11
C ILE A 84 4.87 15.93 5.98
N ASP A 85 5.47 16.27 4.83
CA ASP A 85 4.74 16.73 3.65
C ASP A 85 3.79 15.64 3.12
N ALA A 86 4.21 14.37 3.19
CA ALA A 86 3.37 13.24 2.81
C ALA A 86 2.17 13.02 3.74
N ILE A 87 2.36 13.17 5.06
CA ILE A 87 1.26 13.13 6.05
C ILE A 87 0.22 14.21 5.73
N ASN A 88 0.68 15.44 5.47
CA ASN A 88 -0.21 16.55 5.13
C ASN A 88 -0.98 16.29 3.82
N ALA A 89 -0.28 15.78 2.79
CA ALA A 89 -0.90 15.45 1.51
C ALA A 89 -1.95 14.33 1.66
N ALA A 90 -1.62 13.24 2.35
CA ALA A 90 -2.52 12.10 2.55
C ALA A 90 -3.73 12.45 3.44
N GLY A 91 -3.67 13.54 4.22
CA GLY A 91 -4.79 14.05 5.01
C GLY A 91 -5.88 14.76 4.19
N SER A 92 -5.72 14.88 2.87
CA SER A 92 -6.70 15.50 1.96
C SER A 92 -7.27 14.50 0.95
N PRO A 93 -8.47 14.72 0.39
CA PRO A 93 -9.01 13.88 -0.69
C PRO A 93 -8.20 14.01 -1.98
N HIS A 94 -8.05 12.91 -2.71
CA HIS A 94 -7.38 12.83 -4.02
C HIS A 94 -8.14 11.94 -4.99
N CYS A 95 -7.75 11.99 -6.27
CA CYS A 95 -8.15 11.01 -7.28
C CYS A 95 -6.90 10.40 -7.92
N PHE A 96 -6.88 9.09 -8.13
CA PHE A 96 -5.75 8.41 -8.79
C PHE A 96 -6.20 7.20 -9.63
N LEU A 97 -5.32 6.73 -10.51
CA LEU A 97 -5.61 5.58 -11.37
C LEU A 97 -5.31 4.27 -10.65
N SER A 98 -6.24 3.33 -10.70
CA SER A 98 -6.11 1.98 -10.17
C SER A 98 -6.99 1.02 -10.98
N VAL A 99 -7.31 -0.14 -10.39
CA VAL A 99 -8.25 -1.12 -10.94
C VAL A 99 -9.40 -1.34 -9.97
N THR A 100 -10.58 -1.61 -10.53
CA THR A 100 -11.70 -2.15 -9.76
C THR A 100 -11.37 -3.57 -9.27
N LYS A 101 -12.15 -4.11 -8.34
CA LYS A 101 -12.05 -5.52 -7.92
C LYS A 101 -12.24 -6.53 -9.07
N TRP A 102 -12.82 -6.10 -10.19
CA TRP A 102 -13.01 -6.90 -11.40
C TRP A 102 -11.83 -6.82 -12.38
N GLY A 103 -10.78 -6.05 -12.07
CA GLY A 103 -9.59 -5.92 -12.91
C GLY A 103 -9.71 -4.87 -14.03
N HIS A 104 -10.80 -4.10 -14.09
CA HIS A 104 -10.94 -3.00 -15.04
C HIS A 104 -10.30 -1.71 -14.52
N SER A 105 -9.64 -0.96 -15.41
CA SER A 105 -9.09 0.37 -15.10
C SER A 105 -10.16 1.31 -14.55
N ALA A 106 -9.81 2.07 -13.52
CA ALA A 106 -10.71 3.00 -12.87
C ALA A 106 -9.96 4.23 -12.31
N ILE A 107 -10.72 5.30 -12.14
CA ILE A 107 -10.36 6.41 -11.25
C ILE A 107 -10.90 6.05 -9.87
N VAL A 108 -10.03 6.10 -8.87
CA VAL A 108 -10.36 5.97 -7.44
C VAL A 108 -10.40 7.36 -6.83
#